data_AF-A0A1E1LR37-F1
#
_entry.id   AF-A0A1E1LR37-F1
#
_cell.length_a   1.000
_cell.length_b   1.000
_cell.length_c   1.000
_cell.angle_alpha   90.00
_cell.angle_beta   90.00
_cell.angle_gamma   90.00
#
_symmetry.space_group_name_H-M   'P 1'
#
loop_
_entity.id
_entity.type
_entity.pdbx_description
1 polymer ?
#
loop_
_entity_poly.entity_id
_entity_poly.type
_entity_poly.pdbx_seq_one_letter_code
_entity_poly.pdbx_strand_id
1 'polypeptide(L)'
;MRIAPDSSHASTHSHLTSKTPGAPSAPGIHDTLRAGVGPSLLSTPLSTSSSTSHIPSSSHPLEARLKKWEETQLSLKMEGLRRTFGIAEPIRRGMELKVVREGEWRPACLGGGSDRGVHEDILRGMDCDVSWEDVFKGDEMGRMEFHDEVERKVLKTETLCGQDESINGCFDLVAAVTIGP
;
A
#
# COMPACT_ATOMS: atom_id res chain seq x y z
N MET A 1 24.29 -1.35 3.29
CA MET A 1 22.90 -0.98 2.92
C MET A 1 22.41 -1.97 1.87
N ARG A 2 21.20 -2.51 2.00
CA ARG A 2 20.58 -3.33 0.95
C ARG A 2 19.78 -2.38 0.04
N ILE A 3 20.11 -2.38 -1.25
CA ILE A 3 19.50 -1.51 -2.27
C ILE A 3 18.27 -2.19 -2.90
N ALA A 4 18.16 -3.51 -2.77
CA ALA A 4 17.05 -4.29 -3.31
C ALA A 4 16.10 -4.75 -2.18
N PRO A 5 14.79 -4.85 -2.46
CA PRO A 5 13.82 -5.42 -1.52
C PRO A 5 14.16 -6.89 -1.24
N ASP A 6 13.83 -7.35 -0.02
CA ASP A 6 14.06 -8.74 0.37
C ASP A 6 13.27 -9.69 -0.54
N SER A 7 13.93 -10.74 -1.03
CA SER A 7 13.30 -11.75 -1.87
C SER A 7 12.37 -12.62 -1.02
N SER A 8 11.06 -12.52 -1.24
CA SER A 8 10.05 -13.35 -0.57
C SER A 8 9.59 -14.51 -1.46
N HIS A 9 10.55 -15.18 -2.11
CA HIS A 9 10.29 -16.27 -3.06
C HIS A 9 11.06 -17.52 -2.63
N ALA A 10 10.45 -18.70 -2.81
CA ALA A 10 11.12 -19.96 -2.51
C ALA A 10 12.24 -20.21 -3.52
N SER A 11 13.50 -20.19 -3.07
CA SER A 11 14.68 -20.51 -3.90
C SER A 11 14.87 -22.03 -4.12
N THR A 12 14.01 -22.86 -3.55
CA THR A 12 14.06 -24.31 -3.64
C THR A 12 12.66 -24.86 -3.82
N HIS A 13 12.40 -25.41 -5.01
CA HIS A 13 11.17 -26.10 -5.34
C HIS A 13 11.45 -27.59 -5.44
N SER A 14 11.09 -28.35 -4.40
CA SER A 14 11.16 -29.81 -4.41
C SER A 14 9.74 -30.38 -4.49
N HIS A 15 9.44 -31.10 -5.57
CA HIS A 15 8.19 -31.86 -5.70
C HIS A 15 8.18 -33.13 -4.84
N LEU A 16 9.31 -33.46 -4.21
CA LEU A 16 9.48 -34.61 -3.35
C LEU A 16 9.30 -34.14 -1.91
N THR A 17 8.10 -34.32 -1.38
CA THR A 17 7.86 -34.30 0.06
C THR A 17 8.58 -35.51 0.65
N SER A 18 9.68 -35.27 1.36
CA SER A 18 10.40 -36.27 2.18
C SER A 18 10.87 -37.55 1.45
N LYS A 19 12.18 -37.74 1.45
CA LYS A 19 12.89 -38.94 1.00
C LYS A 19 12.35 -40.19 1.71
N THR A 20 11.44 -40.93 1.07
CA THR A 20 11.00 -42.26 1.52
C THR A 20 11.61 -43.30 0.58
N PRO A 21 12.42 -44.27 1.08
CA PRO A 21 12.85 -45.39 0.26
C PRO A 21 11.65 -46.29 -0.03
N GLY A 22 11.16 -46.29 -1.27
CA GLY A 22 10.02 -47.12 -1.69
C GLY A 22 10.40 -48.60 -1.77
N ALA A 23 9.64 -49.46 -1.10
CA ALA A 23 9.72 -50.91 -1.26
C ALA A 23 9.02 -51.37 -2.56
N PRO A 24 9.55 -52.38 -3.28
CA PRO A 24 9.16 -52.75 -4.65
C PRO A 24 7.78 -53.46 -4.79
N SER A 25 6.88 -53.37 -3.82
CA SER A 25 5.58 -54.08 -3.87
C SER A 25 4.35 -53.20 -3.59
N ALA A 26 4.47 -51.87 -3.58
CA ALA A 26 3.31 -50.98 -3.54
C ALA A 26 3.04 -50.39 -4.95
N PRO A 27 1.84 -50.57 -5.51
CA PRO A 27 1.50 -50.19 -6.88
C PRO A 27 1.61 -48.68 -7.13
N GLY A 28 1.98 -48.31 -8.36
CA GLY A 28 2.39 -46.97 -8.77
C GLY A 28 1.43 -45.86 -8.35
N ILE A 29 2.00 -44.83 -7.73
CA ILE A 29 1.32 -43.58 -7.38
C ILE A 29 0.64 -43.01 -8.64
N HIS A 30 -0.67 -42.81 -8.58
CA HIS A 30 -1.44 -42.16 -9.63
C HIS A 30 -1.00 -40.69 -9.79
N ASP A 31 -0.80 -40.25 -11.04
CA ASP A 31 -0.48 -38.87 -11.37
C ASP A 31 -1.71 -37.97 -11.16
N THR A 32 -1.78 -37.35 -9.99
CA THR A 32 -2.90 -36.50 -9.56
C THR A 32 -2.98 -35.17 -10.32
N LEU A 33 -1.91 -34.76 -11.01
CA LEU A 33 -1.92 -33.55 -11.84
C LEU A 33 -2.66 -33.80 -13.15
N ARG A 34 -2.55 -35.00 -13.71
CA ARG A 34 -3.26 -35.39 -14.94
C ARG A 34 -4.73 -35.72 -14.70
N ALA A 35 -5.07 -36.16 -13.49
CA ALA A 35 -6.43 -36.44 -13.05
C ALA A 35 -7.19 -35.18 -12.54
N GLY A 36 -6.59 -33.99 -12.61
CA GLY A 36 -7.24 -32.73 -12.24
C GLY A 36 -7.48 -32.53 -10.74
N VAL A 37 -6.93 -33.40 -9.89
CA VAL A 37 -6.99 -33.31 -8.43
C VAL A 37 -5.66 -32.79 -7.89
N GLY A 38 -5.30 -31.57 -8.30
CA GLY A 38 -4.23 -30.81 -7.65
C GLY A 38 -4.59 -30.53 -6.18
N PRO A 39 -3.60 -30.18 -5.32
CA PRO A 39 -3.86 -29.91 -3.91
C PRO A 39 -4.89 -28.78 -3.79
N SER A 40 -6.12 -29.14 -3.42
CA SER A 40 -7.11 -28.21 -2.91
C SER A 40 -6.48 -27.49 -1.72
N LEU A 41 -6.75 -26.19 -1.64
CA LEU A 41 -6.18 -25.18 -0.75
C LEU A 41 -6.42 -25.41 0.76
N LEU A 42 -6.53 -26.66 1.22
CA LEU A 42 -7.04 -26.99 2.56
C LEU A 42 -6.35 -28.17 3.26
N SER A 43 -5.07 -28.42 3.03
CA SER A 43 -4.31 -29.27 3.96
C SER A 43 -2.95 -28.67 4.33
N THR A 44 -2.90 -28.04 5.49
CA THR A 44 -1.69 -28.07 6.32
C THR A 44 -2.13 -28.23 7.77
N PRO A 45 -1.72 -29.31 8.47
CA PRO A 45 -2.00 -29.46 9.88
C PRO A 45 -1.21 -28.43 10.68
N LEU A 46 -1.97 -27.68 11.49
CA LEU A 46 -1.61 -26.96 12.70
C LEU A 46 -0.15 -27.12 13.18
N SER A 47 0.66 -26.07 13.04
CA SER A 47 1.74 -25.71 13.96
C SER A 47 2.14 -24.25 13.79
N THR A 48 1.53 -23.42 14.63
CA THR A 48 2.09 -22.28 15.38
C THR A 48 2.91 -21.21 14.63
N SER A 49 2.26 -20.05 14.49
CA SER A 49 2.84 -18.69 14.52
C SER A 49 3.73 -18.25 13.36
N SER A 50 3.12 -17.82 12.26
CA SER A 50 3.20 -16.42 11.79
C SER A 50 2.49 -16.34 10.44
N SER A 51 1.59 -15.37 10.33
CA SER A 51 0.78 -15.06 9.15
C SER A 51 1.66 -14.61 7.98
N THR A 52 2.30 -15.55 7.28
CA THR A 52 2.91 -15.30 5.97
C THR A 52 1.84 -15.46 4.91
N SER A 53 1.39 -14.32 4.37
CA SER A 53 0.63 -14.20 3.13
C SER A 53 1.05 -15.28 2.13
N HIS A 54 0.15 -16.20 1.82
CA HIS A 54 0.35 -17.27 0.85
C HIS A 54 0.41 -16.67 -0.56
N ILE A 55 1.60 -16.18 -0.96
CA ILE A 55 1.87 -15.74 -2.33
C ILE A 55 1.95 -17.01 -3.19
N PRO A 56 1.16 -17.14 -4.28
CA PRO A 56 1.22 -18.31 -5.14
C PRO A 56 2.62 -18.46 -5.75
N SER A 57 3.14 -19.69 -5.77
CA SER A 57 4.48 -20.04 -6.28
C SER A 57 4.68 -19.76 -7.78
N SER A 58 3.66 -19.26 -8.48
CA SER A 58 3.69 -18.87 -9.89
C SER A 58 4.02 -17.39 -10.14
N SER A 59 4.08 -16.54 -9.10
CA SER A 59 4.43 -15.13 -9.28
C SER A 59 5.93 -14.97 -9.54
N HIS A 60 6.28 -14.22 -10.57
CA HIS A 60 7.67 -14.00 -10.95
C HIS A 60 8.39 -13.14 -9.90
N PRO A 61 9.65 -13.45 -9.53
CA PRO A 61 10.32 -12.77 -8.43
C PRO A 61 10.48 -11.26 -8.61
N LEU A 62 10.55 -10.79 -9.86
CA LEU A 62 10.62 -9.37 -10.20
C LEU A 62 9.29 -8.63 -10.06
N GLU A 63 8.14 -9.29 -10.10
CA GLU A 63 6.84 -8.62 -9.95
C GLU A 63 6.72 -7.98 -8.57
N ALA A 64 7.08 -8.73 -7.53
CA ALA A 64 7.12 -8.22 -6.16
C ALA A 64 8.13 -7.07 -6.01
N ARG A 65 9.24 -7.12 -6.75
CA ARG A 65 10.27 -6.09 -6.74
C ARG A 65 9.80 -4.80 -7.42
N LEU A 66 9.18 -4.90 -8.59
CA LEU A 66 8.66 -3.75 -9.33
C LEU A 66 7.54 -3.09 -8.54
N LYS A 67 6.63 -3.87 -7.94
CA LYS A 67 5.54 -3.35 -7.10
C LYS A 67 6.02 -2.57 -5.87
N LYS A 68 7.18 -2.93 -5.30
CA LYS A 68 7.72 -2.31 -4.06
C LYS A 68 8.86 -1.34 -4.30
N TRP A 69 9.18 -1.02 -5.55
CA TRP A 69 10.36 -0.24 -5.88
C TRP A 69 10.34 1.15 -5.22
N GLU A 70 9.22 1.87 -5.35
CA GLU A 70 9.04 3.20 -4.76
C GLU A 70 9.13 3.18 -3.23
N GLU A 71 8.45 2.23 -2.60
CA GLU A 71 8.47 2.07 -1.14
C GLU A 71 9.90 1.80 -0.64
N THR A 72 10.67 1.01 -1.39
CA THR A 72 12.06 0.69 -1.06
C THR A 72 12.95 1.92 -1.19
N GLN A 73 12.78 2.73 -2.24
CA GLN A 73 13.53 3.99 -2.42
C GLN A 73 13.25 4.97 -1.27
N LEU A 74 11.99 5.11 -0.89
CA LEU A 74 11.59 5.96 0.24
C LEU A 74 12.21 5.45 1.54
N SER A 75 12.10 4.15 1.82
CA SER A 75 12.68 3.53 3.02
C SER A 75 14.19 3.77 3.12
N LEU A 76 14.90 3.60 2.01
CA LEU A 76 16.34 3.87 1.94
C LEU A 76 16.66 5.34 2.22
N LYS A 77 15.88 6.28 1.65
CA LYS A 77 16.02 7.72 1.92
C LYS A 77 15.82 8.05 3.39
N MET A 78 14.79 7.49 4.04
CA MET A 78 14.53 7.70 5.46
C MET A 78 15.60 7.07 6.35
N GLU A 79 16.11 5.89 5.98
CA GLU A 79 17.21 5.24 6.70
C GLU A 79 18.52 6.04 6.57
N GLY A 80 18.77 6.66 5.42
CA GLY A 80 19.88 7.59 5.18
C GLY A 80 19.80 8.81 6.11
N LEU A 81 18.64 9.48 6.12
CA LEU A 81 18.39 10.63 6.99
C LEU A 81 18.52 10.26 8.47
N ARG A 82 18.02 9.08 8.85
CA ARG A 82 18.17 8.57 10.23
C ARG A 82 19.62 8.43 10.64
N ARG A 83 20.51 8.01 9.72
CA ARG A 83 21.94 7.83 10.00
C ARG A 83 22.70 9.15 10.05
N THR A 84 22.37 10.11 9.18
CA THR A 84 23.10 11.38 9.09
C THR A 84 22.62 12.42 10.10
N PHE A 85 21.32 12.48 10.36
CA PHE A 85 20.68 13.52 11.16
C PHE A 85 19.94 12.99 12.40
N GLY A 86 19.91 11.68 12.59
CA GLY A 86 19.24 11.04 13.72
C GLY A 86 17.74 10.79 13.51
N ILE A 87 17.07 10.33 14.57
CA ILE A 87 15.68 9.85 14.48
C ILE A 87 14.64 10.97 14.26
N ALA A 88 15.00 12.23 14.50
CA ALA A 88 14.08 13.35 14.36
C ALA A 88 13.65 13.58 12.90
N GLU A 89 14.54 13.38 11.92
CA GLU A 89 14.25 13.67 10.52
C GLU A 89 13.20 12.75 9.89
N PRO A 90 13.25 11.41 10.04
CA PRO A 90 12.18 10.54 9.55
C PRO A 90 10.81 10.88 10.13
N ILE A 91 10.75 11.27 11.41
CA ILE A 91 9.50 11.64 12.09
C ILE A 91 8.96 12.95 11.50
N ARG A 92 9.80 13.98 11.41
CA ARG A 92 9.41 15.27 10.84
C ARG A 92 8.90 15.11 9.41
N ARG A 93 9.67 14.45 8.54
CA ARG A 93 9.27 14.16 7.14
C ARG A 93 7.97 13.38 7.05
N GLY A 94 7.78 12.40 7.94
CA GLY A 94 6.53 11.63 8.02
C GLY A 94 5.33 12.50 8.41
N MET A 95 5.52 13.40 9.37
CA MET A 95 4.49 14.36 9.78
C MET A 95 4.19 15.39 8.68
N GLU A 96 5.20 15.92 7.99
CA GLU A 96 5.02 16.84 6.86
C GLU A 96 4.19 16.18 5.74
N LEU A 97 4.52 14.94 5.36
CA LEU A 97 3.74 14.18 4.38
C LEU A 97 2.31 13.93 4.85
N LYS A 98 2.11 13.63 6.15
CA LYS A 98 0.79 13.41 6.71
C LYS A 98 -0.07 14.68 6.62
N VAL A 99 0.47 15.82 7.04
CA VAL A 99 -0.23 17.12 7.01
C VAL A 99 -0.60 17.51 5.58
N VAL A 100 0.29 17.29 4.61
CA VAL A 100 0.00 17.59 3.21
C VAL A 100 -1.13 16.72 2.67
N ARG A 101 -1.11 15.41 2.93
CA ARG A 101 -2.19 14.50 2.51
C ARG A 101 -3.55 14.85 3.12
N GLU A 102 -3.56 15.26 4.38
CA GLU A 102 -4.79 15.62 5.09
C GLU A 102 -5.28 17.04 4.74
N GLY A 103 -4.35 17.94 4.40
CA GLY A 103 -4.64 19.36 4.15
C GLY A 103 -4.90 19.72 2.69
N GLU A 104 -4.52 18.87 1.73
CA GLU A 104 -4.69 19.16 0.31
C GLU A 104 -6.11 18.80 -0.14
N TRP A 105 -6.99 19.80 -0.14
CA TRP A 105 -8.27 19.74 -0.86
C TRP A 105 -8.13 20.47 -2.19
N ARG A 106 -8.48 19.79 -3.29
CA ARG A 106 -8.55 20.35 -4.65
C ARG A 106 -9.84 19.86 -5.29
N PRO A 107 -10.55 20.71 -6.03
CA PRO A 107 -11.78 20.31 -6.71
C PRO A 107 -11.48 19.34 -7.84
N ALA A 108 -12.38 18.40 -8.10
CA ALA A 108 -12.26 17.41 -9.16
C ALA A 108 -12.08 18.05 -10.55
N CYS A 109 -12.66 19.24 -10.76
CA CYS A 109 -12.47 19.98 -12.01
C CYS A 109 -11.02 20.42 -12.29
N LEU A 110 -10.19 20.54 -11.25
CA LEU A 110 -8.76 20.85 -11.35
C LEU A 110 -7.90 19.60 -11.16
N GLY A 111 -8.48 18.40 -11.30
CA GLY A 111 -7.80 17.12 -11.11
C GLY A 111 -7.71 16.66 -9.66
N GLY A 112 -8.52 17.21 -8.76
CA GLY A 112 -8.61 16.75 -7.37
C GLY A 112 -9.21 15.35 -7.25
N GLY A 113 -8.61 14.50 -6.41
CA GLY A 113 -9.14 13.18 -6.04
C GLY A 113 -8.65 11.99 -6.88
N SER A 114 -8.06 12.22 -8.05
CA SER A 114 -7.48 11.13 -8.88
C SER A 114 -5.98 10.94 -8.66
N ASP A 115 -5.27 12.00 -8.30
CA ASP A 115 -3.81 12.01 -8.30
C ASP A 115 -3.24 12.46 -6.96
N ARG A 116 -1.95 12.14 -6.78
CA ARG A 116 -1.15 12.75 -5.73
C ARG A 116 -1.11 14.26 -5.88
N GLY A 117 -1.06 14.91 -4.74
CA GLY A 117 -0.85 16.33 -4.68
C GLY A 117 0.58 16.73 -5.06
N VAL A 118 0.72 17.86 -5.76
CA VAL A 118 2.04 18.41 -6.12
C VAL A 118 2.91 18.63 -4.88
N HIS A 119 2.30 19.02 -3.76
CA HIS A 119 2.98 19.20 -2.49
C HIS A 119 3.54 17.87 -1.95
N GLU A 120 2.80 16.78 -2.10
CA GLU A 120 3.26 15.46 -1.72
C GLU A 120 4.44 15.01 -2.60
N ASP A 121 4.39 15.29 -3.91
CA ASP A 121 5.44 14.90 -4.84
C ASP A 121 6.74 15.67 -4.61
N ILE A 122 6.67 16.96 -4.29
CA ILE A 122 7.84 17.77 -3.91
C ILE A 122 8.49 17.18 -2.64
N LEU A 123 7.69 16.83 -1.63
CA LEU A 123 8.23 16.26 -0.38
C LEU A 123 8.85 14.87 -0.59
N ARG A 124 8.31 14.09 -1.53
CA ARG A 124 8.89 12.80 -1.94
C ARG A 124 10.13 12.99 -2.83
N GLY A 125 10.21 14.09 -3.57
CA GLY A 125 11.24 14.40 -4.58
C GLY A 125 10.97 13.73 -5.91
N MET A 126 9.69 13.58 -6.28
CA MET A 126 9.19 12.96 -7.51
C MET A 126 8.51 13.98 -8.43
N ASP A 127 8.69 15.28 -8.16
CA ASP A 127 8.06 16.39 -8.88
C ASP A 127 8.50 16.52 -10.35
N CYS A 128 9.63 15.91 -10.70
CA CYS A 128 10.16 15.88 -12.06
C CYS A 128 9.77 14.60 -12.84
N ASP A 129 9.16 13.62 -12.18
CA ASP A 129 8.81 12.33 -12.79
C ASP A 129 7.37 12.39 -13.34
N VAL A 130 7.17 11.83 -14.53
CA VAL A 130 5.87 11.79 -15.20
C VAL A 130 5.53 10.35 -15.52
N SER A 131 4.41 9.88 -15.00
CA SER A 131 3.85 8.57 -15.24
C SER A 131 2.82 8.61 -16.38
N TRP A 132 2.46 7.43 -16.90
CA TRP A 132 1.41 7.33 -17.92
C TRP A 132 0.03 7.69 -17.37
N GLU A 133 -0.19 7.52 -16.06
CA GLU A 133 -1.42 7.86 -15.34
C GLU A 133 -1.64 9.39 -15.33
N ASP A 134 -0.56 10.17 -15.31
CA ASP A 134 -0.60 11.64 -15.34
C ASP A 134 -1.04 12.18 -16.71
N VAL A 135 -0.66 11.49 -17.80
CA VAL A 135 -0.93 11.92 -19.19
C VAL A 135 -2.28 11.42 -19.69
N PHE A 136 -2.66 10.19 -19.34
CA PHE A 136 -3.88 9.55 -19.83
C PHE A 136 -4.92 9.39 -18.73
N LYS A 137 -5.48 10.53 -18.32
CA LYS A 137 -6.61 10.57 -17.40
C LYS A 137 -7.89 10.37 -18.20
N GLY A 138 -8.50 9.18 -18.09
CA GLY A 138 -9.76 8.82 -18.76
C GLY A 138 -11.00 9.57 -18.25
N ASP A 139 -10.84 10.83 -17.85
CA ASP A 139 -11.88 11.69 -17.28
C ASP A 139 -12.60 12.46 -18.40
N GLU A 140 -13.50 11.76 -19.08
CA GLU A 140 -14.38 12.34 -20.09
C GLU A 140 -15.86 12.25 -19.73
N MET A 141 -16.21 11.70 -18.57
CA MET A 141 -17.60 11.39 -18.23
C MET A 141 -17.93 11.56 -16.73
N GLY A 142 -18.05 12.80 -16.24
CA GLY A 142 -18.71 13.05 -14.95
C GLY A 142 -18.09 14.08 -14.02
N ARG A 143 -17.49 15.15 -14.55
CA ARG A 143 -17.02 16.28 -13.73
C ARG A 143 -18.23 17.00 -13.12
N MET A 144 -18.35 16.97 -11.79
CA MET A 144 -19.31 17.82 -11.07
C MET A 144 -18.96 19.30 -11.29
N GLU A 145 -19.99 20.16 -11.24
CA GLU A 145 -19.79 21.60 -11.31
C GLU A 145 -18.96 22.08 -10.11
N PHE A 146 -17.95 22.92 -10.38
CA PHE A 146 -17.02 23.43 -9.36
C PHE A 146 -17.77 24.05 -8.16
N HIS A 147 -18.84 24.79 -8.43
CA HIS A 147 -19.63 25.46 -7.42
C HIS A 147 -20.28 24.47 -6.45
N ASP A 148 -20.89 23.40 -6.95
CA ASP A 148 -21.53 22.36 -6.13
C ASP A 148 -20.52 21.64 -5.22
N GLU A 149 -19.30 21.41 -5.70
CA GLU A 149 -18.25 20.75 -4.93
C GLU A 149 -17.70 21.66 -3.82
N VAL A 150 -17.48 22.94 -4.12
CA VAL A 150 -17.06 23.95 -3.15
C VAL A 150 -18.14 24.17 -2.10
N GLU A 151 -19.40 24.34 -2.50
CA GLU A 151 -20.52 24.54 -1.57
C GLU A 151 -20.63 23.35 -0.61
N ARG A 152 -20.56 22.12 -1.12
CA ARG A 152 -20.56 20.92 -0.29
C ARG A 152 -19.39 20.89 0.71
N LYS A 153 -18.21 21.35 0.30
CA LYS A 153 -17.03 21.41 1.17
C LYS A 153 -17.21 22.45 2.28
N VAL A 154 -17.68 23.65 1.94
CA VAL A 154 -17.92 24.74 2.90
C VAL A 154 -19.01 24.37 3.91
N LEU A 155 -20.15 23.86 3.44
CA LEU A 155 -21.25 23.42 4.32
C LEU A 155 -20.81 22.30 5.28
N LYS A 156 -19.99 21.35 4.81
CA LYS A 156 -19.42 20.29 5.67
C LYS A 156 -18.49 20.87 6.75
N THR A 157 -17.69 21.88 6.41
CA THR A 157 -16.80 22.52 7.40
C THR A 157 -17.58 23.34 8.43
N GLU A 158 -18.63 24.05 8.02
CA GLU A 158 -19.47 24.85 8.92
C GLU A 158 -20.27 23.98 9.90
N THR A 159 -20.81 22.85 9.44
CA THR A 159 -21.55 21.92 10.30
C THR A 159 -20.67 21.25 11.36
N LEU A 160 -19.41 20.94 11.04
CA LEU A 160 -18.46 20.39 12.01
C LEU A 160 -18.04 21.45 13.05
N CYS A 161 -17.69 22.67 12.60
CA CYS A 161 -17.35 23.78 13.50
C CYS A 161 -18.52 24.15 14.43
N GLY A 162 -19.74 24.16 13.91
CA GLY A 162 -20.96 24.42 14.70
C GLY A 162 -21.31 23.32 15.70
N GLN A 163 -20.87 22.08 15.48
CA GLN A 163 -21.01 21.03 16.50
C GLN A 163 -19.96 21.16 17.61
N ASP A 164 -18.73 21.52 17.28
CA ASP A 164 -17.64 21.69 18.26
C ASP A 164 -17.95 22.78 19.31
N GLU A 165 -18.60 23.88 18.91
CA GLU A 165 -19.06 24.94 19.84
C GLU A 165 -20.04 24.43 20.93
N SER A 166 -20.76 23.33 20.70
CA SER A 166 -21.69 22.73 21.69
C SER A 166 -21.00 21.78 22.68
N ILE A 167 -19.83 21.24 22.33
CA ILE A 167 -19.08 20.23 23.10
C ILE A 167 -17.77 20.74 23.71
N ASN A 168 -17.41 22.01 23.48
CA ASN A 168 -16.22 22.67 24.03
C ASN A 168 -16.30 23.01 25.54
N GLY A 169 -16.80 22.06 26.35
CA GLY A 169 -16.58 21.97 27.79
C GLY A 169 -15.49 20.97 28.19
N CYS A 170 -15.04 20.08 27.30
CA CYS A 170 -14.03 19.07 27.63
C CYS A 170 -13.12 18.77 26.42
N PHE A 171 -11.93 19.37 26.43
CA PHE A 171 -10.66 18.75 26.03
C PHE A 171 -10.71 17.81 24.79
N ASP A 172 -10.44 18.32 23.58
CA ASP A 172 -9.67 17.59 22.55
C ASP A 172 -9.44 18.43 21.27
N LEU A 173 -8.36 19.22 21.24
CA LEU A 173 -7.90 19.97 20.07
C LEU A 173 -7.01 19.13 19.12
N VAL A 174 -7.06 17.79 19.16
CA VAL A 174 -6.11 16.95 18.38
C VAL A 174 -6.77 15.83 17.55
N ALA A 175 -8.07 15.56 17.68
CA ALA A 175 -8.65 14.33 17.12
C ALA A 175 -9.53 14.48 15.85
N ALA A 176 -10.01 15.66 15.47
CA ALA A 176 -11.17 15.78 14.56
C ALA A 176 -10.89 15.82 13.04
N VAL A 177 -9.71 15.39 12.57
CA VAL A 177 -9.43 15.19 11.12
C VAL A 177 -9.32 13.70 10.74
N THR A 178 -9.48 12.78 11.70
CA THR A 178 -9.07 11.37 11.53
C THR A 178 -10.14 10.36 11.10
N ILE A 179 -11.35 10.74 10.67
CA ILE A 179 -12.36 9.71 10.30
C ILE A 179 -13.14 10.06 9.02
N GLY A 180 -12.87 9.28 7.98
CA GLY A 180 -13.77 9.06 6.83
C GLY A 180 -13.04 8.28 5.74
N PRO A 181 -13.62 7.19 5.20
CA PRO A 181 -12.96 6.24 4.31
C PRO A 181 -12.46 6.86 2.99
#